data_AF-A0A6J5YBT0-F1
#
_entry.id   AF-A0A6J5YBT0-F1
#
_cell.length_a   1.000
_cell.length_b   1.000
_cell.length_c   1.000
_cell.angle_alpha   90.00
_cell.angle_beta   90.00
_cell.angle_gamma   90.00
#
_symmetry.space_group_name_H-M   'P 1'
#
loop_
_entity.id
_entity.type
_entity.pdbx_description
1 polymer ?
#
loop_
_entity_poly.entity_id
_entity_poly.type
_entity_poly.pdbx_seq_one_letter_code
_entity_poly.pdbx_strand_id
1 'polypeptide(L)' 'MVEEVEKDVFIRFVHRPLGRYINTMADNGLMLERLLEPAPPQGFIDRAPEYVEVATIPRLLTLVARRRTD' A
#
# COMPACT_ATOMS: atom_id res chain seq x y z
N MET A 1 -15.56 -1.19 -4.15
CA MET A 1 -15.61 -2.44 -4.93
C MET A 1 -15.40 -3.60 -3.97
N VAL A 2 -15.95 -4.78 -4.23
CA VAL A 2 -15.62 -6.00 -3.47
C VAL A 2 -14.75 -6.85 -4.37
N GLU A 3 -13.63 -7.33 -3.86
CA GLU A 3 -12.59 -8.05 -4.61
C GLU A 3 -12.39 -9.42 -3.98
N GLU A 4 -12.34 -10.46 -4.81
CA GLU A 4 -12.03 -11.83 -4.40
C GLU A 4 -10.51 -11.99 -4.42
N VAL A 5 -9.90 -12.06 -3.23
CA VAL A 5 -8.41 -12.10 -3.09
C VAL A 5 -7.87 -13.51 -2.95
N GLU A 6 -8.75 -14.44 -2.62
CA GLU A 6 -8.55 -15.88 -2.63
C GLU A 6 -9.92 -16.50 -2.90
N LYS A 7 -9.95 -17.75 -3.37
CA LYS A 7 -11.21 -18.45 -3.67
C LYS A 7 -12.19 -18.34 -2.50
N ASP A 8 -13.36 -17.79 -2.77
CA ASP A 8 -14.44 -17.55 -1.81
C ASP A 8 -14.11 -16.54 -0.67
N VAL A 9 -13.01 -15.78 -0.79
CA VAL A 9 -12.57 -14.75 0.15
C VAL A 9 -12.72 -13.35 -0.45
N PHE A 10 -13.73 -12.63 0.02
CA PHE A 10 -14.11 -11.32 -0.52
C PHE A 10 -13.79 -10.19 0.47
N ILE A 11 -13.00 -9.20 0.03
CA ILE A 11 -12.70 -8.00 0.81
C ILE A 11 -13.16 -6.74 0.08
N ARG A 12 -13.51 -5.70 0.84
CA ARG A 12 -13.86 -4.41 0.23
C ARG A 12 -12.59 -3.65 -0.15
N PHE A 13 -12.37 -3.49 -1.45
CA PHE A 13 -11.35 -2.60 -1.97
C PHE A 13 -11.87 -1.16 -2.04
N VAL A 14 -11.12 -0.24 -1.42
CA VAL A 14 -11.39 1.20 -1.42
C VAL A 14 -10.18 1.93 -2.00
N HIS A 15 -10.26 2.29 -3.27
CA HIS A 15 -9.25 3.14 -3.89
C HIS A 15 -9.24 4.53 -3.23
N ARG A 16 -8.05 5.01 -2.86
CA ARG A 16 -7.84 6.34 -2.30
C ARG A 16 -6.56 6.92 -2.90
N PRO A 17 -6.57 8.17 -3.38
CA PRO A 17 -5.34 8.82 -3.82
C PRO A 17 -4.38 9.01 -2.64
N LEU A 18 -3.08 9.00 -2.90
CA LEU A 18 -2.03 9.18 -1.87
C LEU A 18 -2.29 10.39 -0.97
N GLY A 19 -2.67 11.52 -1.56
CA GLY A 19 -2.98 12.76 -0.84
C GLY A 19 -4.07 12.60 0.23
N ARG A 20 -5.03 11.67 0.06
CA ARG A 20 -6.05 11.40 1.08
C ARG A 20 -5.41 10.84 2.36
N TYR A 21 -4.45 9.94 2.25
CA TYR A 21 -3.75 9.37 3.40
C TYR A 21 -2.86 10.43 4.08
N ILE A 22 -2.03 11.12 3.29
CA ILE A 22 -1.08 12.12 3.82
C ILE A 22 -1.81 13.27 4.52
N ASN A 23 -2.85 13.83 3.90
CA ASN A 23 -3.60 14.93 4.51
C ASN A 23 -4.33 14.48 5.77
N THR A 24 -4.96 13.29 5.75
CA THR A 24 -5.63 12.74 6.95
C THR A 24 -4.64 12.53 8.08
N MET A 25 -3.42 12.05 7.79
CA MET A 25 -2.36 11.91 8.79
C MET A 25 -1.98 13.28 9.38
N ALA A 26 -1.77 14.28 8.53
CA ALA A 26 -1.43 15.63 8.97
C ALA A 26 -2.54 16.24 9.86
N ASP A 27 -3.80 16.11 9.46
CA ASP A 27 -4.99 16.57 10.21
C ASP A 27 -5.08 15.91 11.60
N ASN A 28 -4.50 14.71 11.76
CA ASN A 28 -4.49 13.95 13.01
C ASN A 28 -3.18 14.08 13.80
N GLY A 29 -2.34 15.07 13.46
CA GLY A 29 -1.08 15.33 14.15
C GLY A 29 -0.04 14.25 13.94
N LEU A 30 -0.08 13.52 12.82
CA LEU A 30 0.94 12.55 12.43
C LEU A 30 1.83 13.16 11.36
N MET A 31 3.10 13.38 11.70
CA MET A 31 4.12 13.86 10.77
C MET A 31 4.70 12.67 9.99
N LEU A 32 4.64 12.72 8.66
CA LEU A 32 5.24 11.71 7.80
C LEU A 32 6.77 11.71 7.96
N GLU A 33 7.35 10.54 8.23
CA GLU A 33 8.80 10.35 8.33
C GLU A 33 9.36 9.60 7.13
N ARG A 34 8.66 8.56 6.66
CA ARG A 34 9.06 7.78 5.48
C ARG A 34 7.86 7.30 4.68
N LEU A 35 8.04 7.26 3.37
CA LEU A 35 7.17 6.59 2.41
C LEU A 35 7.99 5.46 1.77
N LEU A 36 7.49 4.23 1.84
CA LEU A 36 8.16 3.06 1.29
C LEU A 36 7.24 2.36 0.28
N GLU A 37 7.80 2.03 -0.88
CA GLU A 37 7.14 1.29 -1.96
C GLU A 37 7.96 0.03 -2.26
N PRO A 38 7.89 -0.99 -1.39
CA PRO A 38 8.73 -2.18 -1.55
C PRO A 38 8.31 -2.95 -2.81
N ALA A 39 9.31 -3.45 -3.53
CA ALA A 39 9.07 -4.43 -4.58
C ALA A 39 8.44 -5.71 -4.01
N PRO A 40 7.64 -6.43 -4.79
CA PRO A 40 7.16 -7.76 -4.42
C PRO A 40 8.33 -8.70 -4.05
N PRO A 41 8.17 -9.61 -3.08
CA PRO A 41 9.21 -10.59 -2.75
C PRO A 41 9.55 -11.47 -3.96
N GLN A 42 10.83 -11.81 -4.15
CA GLN A 42 11.26 -12.61 -5.31
C GLN A 42 10.52 -13.95 -5.41
N GLY A 43 10.34 -14.67 -4.30
CA GLY A 43 9.59 -15.93 -4.29
C GLY A 43 8.09 -15.79 -4.60
N PHE A 44 7.53 -14.58 -4.61
CA PHE A 44 6.20 -14.33 -5.19
C PHE A 44 6.28 -14.24 -6.72
N ILE A 45 7.24 -13.46 -7.24
CA ILE A 45 7.48 -13.30 -8.68
C ILE A 45 7.76 -14.66 -9.34
N ASP A 46 8.57 -15.50 -8.71
CA ASP A 46 8.93 -16.82 -9.23
C ASP A 46 7.72 -17.77 -9.36
N ARG A 47 6.70 -17.59 -8.50
CA ARG A 47 5.46 -18.39 -8.51
C ARG A 47 4.38 -17.82 -9.44
N ALA A 48 4.58 -16.60 -9.92
CA ALA A 48 3.61 -15.85 -10.71
C ALA A 48 4.34 -15.16 -11.89
N PRO A 49 4.99 -15.93 -12.79
CA PRO A 49 5.83 -15.40 -13.87
C PRO A 49 5.05 -14.54 -14.88
N GLU A 50 3.73 -14.69 -14.96
CA GLU A 50 2.83 -13.84 -15.72
C GLU A 50 2.75 -12.39 -15.18
N TYR A 51 3.31 -12.15 -13.99
CA TYR A 51 3.29 -10.87 -13.30
C TYR A 51 4.68 -10.21 -13.20
N VAL A 52 5.66 -10.53 -14.05
CA VAL A 52 7.01 -9.91 -13.97
C VAL A 52 6.98 -8.38 -14.01
N GLU A 53 6.04 -7.78 -14.75
CA GLU A 53 5.84 -6.32 -14.78
C GLU A 53 5.37 -5.73 -13.45
N VAL A 54 4.86 -6.54 -12.51
CA VAL A 54 4.49 -6.05 -11.17
C VAL A 54 5.69 -5.55 -10.37
N ALA A 55 6.91 -5.90 -10.76
CA ALA A 55 8.14 -5.37 -10.18
C ALA A 55 8.38 -3.88 -10.50
N THR A 56 7.73 -3.34 -11.54
CA THR A 56 7.94 -1.94 -11.99
C THR A 56 6.84 -0.98 -11.56
N ILE A 57 5.73 -1.50 -11.00
CA ILE A 57 4.58 -0.71 -10.53
C ILE A 57 4.42 -0.92 -9.02
N PRO A 58 4.48 0.14 -8.19
CA PRO A 58 4.26 0.05 -6.75
C PRO A 58 2.95 -0.66 -6.41
N ARG A 59 3.04 -1.79 -5.71
CA ARG A 59 1.88 -2.59 -5.28
C ARG A 59 1.49 -2.33 -3.84
N LEU A 60 2.45 -1.91 -3.02
CA LEU A 60 2.26 -1.61 -1.60
C LEU A 60 2.81 -0.22 -1.31
N LEU A 61 2.10 0.48 -0.43
CA LEU A 61 2.50 1.77 0.11
C LEU A 61 2.54 1.65 1.63
N THR A 62 3.72 1.84 2.22
CA THR A 62 3.90 1.90 3.67
C THR A 62 4.25 3.33 4.07
N LEU A 63 3.46 3.91 4.97
CA LEU A 63 3.70 5.24 5.53
C LEU A 63 4.15 5.09 6.98
N VAL A 64 5.33 5.61 7.29
CA VAL A 64 5.86 5.70 8.66
C VAL A 64 5.66 7.13 9.13
N ALA A 65 5.06 7.30 10.30
CA ALA A 65 4.83 8.61 10.86
C ALA A 65 5.08 8.66 12.35
N ARG A 66 5.49 9.85 12.80
CA ARG A 66 5.65 10.19 14.20
C ARG A 66 4.53 11.11 14.64
N ARG A 67 3.98 10.85 15.83
CA ARG A 67 3.02 11.76 16.45
C ARG A 67 3.72 13.06 16.82
N ARG A 68 3.13 14.19 16.42
CA ARG A 68 3.59 15.50 16.87
C ARG A 68 3.25 15.67 18.36
N THR A 69 4.13 16.36 19.07
CA THR A 69 4.08 16.56 20.54
C THR A 69 4.03 18.05 20.90
N ASP A 70 3.78 18.91 19.92
CA ASP A 70 3.58 20.34 20.10
C ASP A 70 2.19 20.69 20.66
#